data_AF-A0A0D2C0W4-F1
#
_entry.id   AF-A0A0D2C0W4-F1
#
_cell.length_a   1.000
_cell.length_b   1.000
_cell.length_c   1.000
_cell.angle_alpha   90.00
_cell.angle_beta   90.00
_cell.angle_gamma   90.00
#
_symmetry.space_group_name_H-M   'P 1'
#
loop_
_entity.id
_entity.type
_entity.pdbx_description
1 polymer ?
#
loop_
_entity_poly.entity_id
_entity_poly.type
_entity_poly.pdbx_seq_one_letter_code
_entity_poly.pdbx_strand_id
1 'polypeptide(L)'
;MAQTKHVRRPSERMTPRKGQSSRPKPRASTGRPRAQPGDPVPTRRPHRYKPGTIALREIRRYQQSTDLLILKLPFARLVREIAIDLLPVRAAQELRWQSQAIQALQEASEAFLVHLFEDTNLCAIHAKRVTIMQKDIQLARRIRGAWGGLG
;
A
#
# COMPACT_ATOMS: atom_id res chain seq x y z
N MET A 1 55.10 -32.86 -40.08
CA MET A 1 54.80 -31.41 -40.13
C MET A 1 54.26 -31.03 -38.75
N ALA A 2 55.13 -30.61 -37.82
CA ALA A 2 55.42 -29.20 -37.49
C ALA A 2 54.22 -28.51 -36.78
N GLN A 3 54.28 -27.95 -35.57
CA GLN A 3 55.30 -27.80 -34.53
C GLN A 3 54.61 -27.67 -33.15
N THR A 4 55.24 -28.26 -32.15
CA THR A 4 55.11 -28.05 -30.69
C THR A 4 55.38 -26.62 -30.26
N LYS A 5 54.69 -26.12 -29.22
CA LYS A 5 55.24 -25.17 -28.22
C LYS A 5 54.38 -25.14 -26.94
N HIS A 6 54.76 -25.97 -25.97
CA HIS A 6 54.25 -25.92 -24.60
C HIS A 6 55.45 -25.95 -23.65
N VAL A 7 55.89 -24.78 -23.17
CA VAL A 7 56.97 -24.59 -22.18
C VAL A 7 56.77 -23.14 -21.65
N ARG A 8 56.73 -22.75 -20.37
CA ARG A 8 57.38 -23.18 -19.10
C ARG A 8 56.62 -22.55 -17.92
N ARG A 9 56.50 -23.25 -16.78
CA ARG A 9 56.46 -22.63 -15.43
C ARG A 9 57.91 -22.48 -14.94
N PRO A 10 58.24 -21.40 -14.22
CA PRO A 10 58.62 -21.49 -12.78
C PRO A 10 58.13 -20.24 -12.02
N SER A 11 58.23 -20.04 -10.70
CA SER A 11 58.51 -20.78 -9.47
C SER A 11 58.10 -19.81 -8.34
N GLU A 12 57.92 -20.34 -7.14
CA GLU A 12 57.51 -19.67 -5.90
C GLU A 12 58.16 -18.31 -5.61
N ARG A 13 57.37 -17.40 -5.02
CA ARG A 13 57.86 -16.36 -4.12
C ARG A 13 56.86 -16.14 -2.99
N MET A 14 57.24 -16.56 -1.79
CA MET A 14 56.61 -16.23 -0.50
C MET A 14 56.67 -14.72 -0.23
N THR A 15 55.55 -14.09 0.17
CA THR A 15 55.47 -12.87 1.00
C THR A 15 54.08 -12.85 1.72
N PRO A 16 53.85 -12.05 2.79
CA PRO A 16 53.71 -12.58 4.15
C PRO A 16 52.27 -12.52 4.71
N ARG A 17 52.01 -13.40 5.69
CA ARG A 17 50.83 -13.37 6.57
C ARG A 17 50.88 -12.16 7.52
N LYS A 18 49.91 -11.25 7.40
CA LYS A 18 49.42 -10.29 8.41
C LYS A 18 48.09 -9.77 7.87
N GLY A 19 46.92 -10.03 8.45
CA GLY A 19 46.58 -9.98 9.86
C GLY A 19 45.81 -8.68 10.10
N GLN A 20 44.48 -8.73 9.95
CA GLN A 20 43.51 -7.91 10.70
C GLN A 20 42.09 -8.32 10.31
N SER A 21 41.55 -9.27 11.08
CA SER A 21 40.11 -9.36 11.30
C SER A 21 39.63 -8.01 11.83
N SER A 22 38.80 -7.30 11.07
CA SER A 22 38.12 -6.10 11.53
C SER A 22 37.13 -6.48 12.63
N ARG A 23 37.63 -6.60 13.86
CA ARG A 23 36.81 -6.66 15.07
C ARG A 23 35.97 -5.37 15.12
N PRO A 24 34.65 -5.45 15.33
CA PRO A 24 33.85 -4.25 15.54
C PRO A 24 34.34 -3.59 16.83
N LYS A 25 34.80 -2.34 16.72
CA LYS A 25 35.16 -1.52 17.89
C LYS A 25 33.92 -1.42 18.80
N PRO A 26 34.02 -1.68 20.11
CA PRO A 26 32.92 -1.42 21.02
C PRO A 26 32.65 0.09 20.96
N ARG A 27 31.41 0.46 20.63
CA ARG A 27 30.95 1.84 20.77
C ARG A 27 31.17 2.21 22.23
N ALA A 28 31.97 3.25 22.48
CA ALA A 28 32.09 3.86 23.78
C ALA A 28 30.67 4.10 24.30
N SER A 29 30.31 3.43 25.40
CA SER A 29 29.10 3.73 26.13
C SER A 29 29.26 5.14 26.66
N THR A 30 28.70 6.11 25.94
CA THR A 30 28.46 7.45 26.48
C THR A 30 27.70 7.25 27.77
N GLY A 31 28.38 7.52 28.88
CA GLY A 31 27.85 7.36 30.22
C GLY A 31 26.50 8.06 30.29
N ARG A 32 25.45 7.31 30.66
CA ARG A 32 24.22 7.95 31.12
C ARG A 32 24.57 8.62 32.45
N PRO A 33 24.32 9.94 32.63
CA PRO A 33 24.35 10.48 33.97
C PRO A 33 23.37 9.68 34.82
N ARG A 34 23.83 9.30 36.02
CA ARG A 34 23.03 8.60 37.03
C ARG A 34 21.90 9.55 37.42
N ALA A 35 20.68 9.25 36.97
CA ALA A 35 19.49 10.05 37.28
C ALA A 35 19.38 10.22 38.80
N GLN A 36 19.35 11.47 39.26
CA GLN A 36 19.20 11.82 40.66
C GLN A 36 17.71 11.88 41.03
N PRO A 37 17.34 11.61 42.29
CA PRO A 37 15.98 11.84 42.77
C PRO A 37 15.62 13.32 42.57
N GLY A 38 14.65 13.61 41.70
CA GLY A 38 14.24 14.97 41.33
C GLY A 38 14.57 15.37 39.88
N ASP A 39 15.36 14.57 39.14
CA ASP A 39 15.53 14.80 37.70
C ASP A 39 14.21 14.58 36.95
N PRO A 40 13.79 15.49 36.05
CA PRO A 40 12.63 15.24 35.21
C PRO A 40 12.88 13.98 34.39
N VAL A 41 11.97 13.00 34.50
CA VAL A 41 12.03 11.76 33.71
C VAL A 41 12.11 12.17 32.23
N PRO A 42 13.12 11.73 31.46
CA PRO A 42 13.19 12.06 30.04
C PRO A 42 11.95 11.53 29.33
N THR A 43 11.00 12.43 29.04
CA THR A 43 9.81 12.08 28.27
C THR A 43 10.28 11.81 26.85
N ARG A 44 10.38 10.52 26.50
CA ARG A 44 10.70 10.12 25.13
C ARG A 44 9.62 10.72 24.23
N ARG A 45 10.05 11.48 23.22
CA ARG A 45 9.13 11.98 22.20
C ARG A 45 8.33 10.81 21.63
N PRO A 46 7.00 10.95 21.45
CA PRO A 46 6.20 9.88 20.88
C PRO A 46 6.74 9.53 19.48
N HIS A 47 6.85 8.23 19.21
CA HIS A 47 7.34 7.76 17.92
C HIS A 47 6.34 8.14 16.82
N ARG A 48 6.83 8.84 15.78
CA ARG A 48 6.04 9.19 14.59
C ARG A 48 6.61 8.51 13.35
N TYR A 49 5.75 7.80 12.63
CA TYR A 49 6.11 7.21 11.34
C TYR A 49 6.33 8.30 10.29
N LYS A 50 7.27 8.07 9.36
CA LYS A 50 7.48 8.97 8.22
C LYS A 50 6.22 8.98 7.34
N PRO A 51 5.87 10.12 6.71
CA PRO A 51 4.78 10.18 5.73
C PRO A 51 4.90 9.05 4.70
N GLY A 52 3.77 8.42 4.35
CA GLY A 52 3.72 7.26 3.45
C GLY A 52 4.00 5.90 4.10
N THR A 53 4.66 5.83 5.26
CA THR A 53 4.96 4.54 5.92
C THR A 53 3.68 3.79 6.33
N ILE A 54 2.72 4.50 6.89
CA ILE A 54 1.43 3.92 7.30
C ILE A 54 0.59 3.59 6.07
N ALA A 55 0.52 4.51 5.09
CA ALA A 55 -0.22 4.28 3.85
C ALA A 55 0.26 3.02 3.09
N LEU A 56 1.58 2.81 2.98
CA LEU A 56 2.13 1.59 2.34
C LEU A 56 1.81 0.32 3.14
N ARG A 57 1.72 0.42 4.46
CA ARG A 57 1.30 -0.72 5.32
C ARG A 57 -0.19 -1.02 5.11
N GLU A 58 -1.03 0.00 5.03
CA GLU A 58 -2.47 -0.13 4.79
C GLU A 58 -2.74 -0.70 3.40
N ILE A 59 -2.06 -0.23 2.35
CA ILE A 59 -2.17 -0.78 1.00
C ILE A 59 -1.87 -2.29 1.00
N ARG A 60 -0.75 -2.71 1.60
CA ARG A 60 -0.38 -4.13 1.68
C ARG A 60 -1.41 -4.95 2.46
N ARG A 61 -1.93 -4.40 3.56
CA ARG A 61 -2.96 -5.06 4.37
C ARG A 61 -4.23 -5.28 3.54
N TYR A 62 -4.74 -4.23 2.89
CA TYR A 62 -6.00 -4.30 2.15
C TYR A 62 -5.90 -5.08 0.85
N GLN A 63 -4.72 -5.13 0.22
CA GLN A 63 -4.47 -6.01 -0.93
C GLN A 63 -4.38 -7.50 -0.55
N GLN A 64 -4.11 -7.82 0.71
CA GLN A 64 -4.04 -9.20 1.20
C GLN A 64 -5.39 -9.72 1.70
N SER A 65 -6.25 -8.84 2.20
CA SER A 65 -7.58 -9.19 2.71
C SER A 65 -8.65 -9.09 1.62
N THR A 66 -9.77 -9.77 1.84
CA THR A 66 -10.98 -9.66 1.00
C THR A 66 -12.19 -9.14 1.80
N ASP A 67 -11.94 -8.47 2.92
CA ASP A 67 -12.99 -7.92 3.77
C ASP A 67 -13.62 -6.69 3.11
N LEU A 68 -14.95 -6.56 3.23
CA LEU A 68 -15.66 -5.36 2.81
C LEU A 68 -15.26 -4.16 3.68
N LEU A 69 -14.94 -3.04 3.04
CA LEU A 69 -14.42 -1.83 3.68
C LEU A 69 -15.52 -0.81 3.99
N ILE A 70 -16.64 -0.85 3.27
CA ILE A 70 -17.78 0.04 3.55
C ILE A 70 -18.63 -0.55 4.69
N LEU A 71 -19.07 0.31 5.60
CA LEU A 71 -19.95 -0.12 6.69
C LEU A 71 -21.30 -0.59 6.13
N LYS A 72 -21.70 -1.80 6.51
CA LYS A 72 -22.90 -2.49 6.00
C LYS A 72 -24.20 -1.69 6.21
N LEU A 73 -24.41 -1.11 7.39
CA LEU A 73 -25.66 -0.42 7.71
C LEU A 73 -25.82 0.91 6.94
N PRO A 74 -24.82 1.81 6.88
CA PRO A 74 -24.86 2.98 6.01
C PRO A 74 -25.08 2.62 4.53
N PHE A 75 -24.38 1.60 4.02
CA PHE A 75 -24.55 1.15 2.64
C PHE A 75 -25.99 0.65 2.38
N ALA A 76 -26.53 -0.16 3.29
CA ALA A 76 -27.90 -0.65 3.20
C ALA A 76 -28.95 0.47 3.22
N ARG A 77 -28.71 1.56 3.96
CA ARG A 77 -29.58 2.75 3.97
C ARG A 77 -29.52 3.48 2.64
N LEU A 78 -28.32 3.70 2.10
CA LEU A 78 -28.11 4.33 0.80
C LEU A 78 -28.78 3.56 -0.33
N VAL A 79 -28.65 2.23 -0.36
CA VAL A 79 -29.32 1.38 -1.36
C VAL A 79 -30.84 1.55 -1.33
N ARG A 80 -31.43 1.63 -0.13
CA ARG A 80 -32.88 1.82 0.03
C ARG A 80 -33.33 3.21 -0.37
N GLU A 81 -32.55 4.23 -0.04
CA GLU A 81 -32.80 5.62 -0.45
C GLU A 81 -32.82 5.74 -1.98
N ILE A 82 -31.78 5.25 -2.65
CA ILE A 82 -31.71 5.24 -4.12
C ILE A 82 -32.88 4.46 -4.73
N ALA A 83 -33.25 3.32 -4.15
CA ALA A 83 -34.36 2.52 -4.67
C ALA A 83 -35.71 3.26 -4.58
N ILE A 84 -35.93 4.04 -3.51
CA ILE A 84 -37.14 4.87 -3.36
C ILE A 84 -37.19 5.95 -4.44
N ASP A 85 -36.06 6.58 -4.74
CA ASP A 85 -35.98 7.66 -5.74
C ASP A 85 -36.17 7.15 -7.17
N LEU A 86 -35.74 5.91 -7.45
CA LEU A 86 -35.80 5.33 -8.80
C LEU A 86 -37.12 4.61 -9.11
N LEU A 87 -37.83 4.11 -8.10
CA LEU A 87 -39.04 3.30 -8.30
C LEU A 87 -40.31 4.14 -8.18
N PRO A 88 -41.37 3.84 -8.96
CA PRO A 88 -42.68 4.44 -8.75
C PRO A 88 -43.17 4.22 -7.31
N VAL A 89 -43.80 5.23 -6.71
CA VAL A 89 -44.18 5.27 -5.28
C VAL A 89 -44.85 3.98 -4.79
N ARG A 90 -45.74 3.39 -5.61
CA ARG A 90 -46.43 2.13 -5.25
C ARG A 90 -45.49 0.93 -5.18
N ALA A 91 -44.51 0.84 -6.07
CA ALA A 91 -43.52 -0.24 -6.08
C ALA A 91 -42.45 -0.06 -4.99
N ALA A 92 -42.08 1.19 -4.68
CA ALA A 92 -41.09 1.50 -3.65
C ALA A 92 -41.57 1.11 -2.24
N GLN A 93 -42.86 1.32 -1.94
CA GLN A 93 -43.44 1.02 -0.61
C GLN A 93 -43.47 -0.49 -0.30
N GLU A 94 -43.53 -1.33 -1.33
CA GLU A 94 -43.62 -2.79 -1.21
C GLU A 94 -42.26 -3.49 -1.35
N LEU A 95 -41.20 -2.76 -1.71
CA LEU A 95 -39.89 -3.34 -1.97
C LEU A 95 -39.24 -3.90 -0.69
N ARG A 96 -39.04 -5.21 -0.68
CA ARG A 96 -38.31 -5.93 0.38
C ARG A 96 -36.94 -6.35 -0.14
N TRP A 97 -35.93 -6.13 0.70
CA TRP A 97 -34.55 -6.48 0.38
C TRP A 97 -34.14 -7.76 1.10
N GLN A 98 -33.64 -8.72 0.35
CA GLN A 98 -32.91 -9.85 0.91
C GLN A 98 -31.55 -9.40 1.44
N SER A 99 -31.08 -9.98 2.54
CA SER A 99 -29.76 -9.68 3.10
C SER A 99 -28.63 -9.96 2.10
N GLN A 100 -28.73 -11.08 1.37
CA GLN A 100 -27.77 -11.46 0.32
C GLN A 100 -27.77 -10.49 -0.87
N ALA A 101 -28.91 -9.90 -1.23
CA ALA A 101 -28.96 -8.92 -2.31
C ALA A 101 -28.20 -7.63 -1.96
N ILE A 102 -28.34 -7.16 -0.71
CA ILE A 102 -27.58 -5.99 -0.24
C ILE A 102 -26.07 -6.30 -0.20
N GLN A 103 -25.69 -7.52 0.21
CA GLN A 103 -24.29 -7.97 0.20
C GLN A 103 -23.72 -8.01 -1.22
N ALA A 104 -24.44 -8.59 -2.18
CA ALA A 104 -24.02 -8.64 -3.58
C ALA A 104 -23.85 -7.24 -4.18
N LEU A 105 -24.77 -6.31 -3.90
CA LEU A 105 -24.64 -4.91 -4.32
C LEU A 105 -23.40 -4.25 -3.70
N GLN A 106 -23.10 -4.53 -2.44
CA GLN A 106 -21.94 -3.99 -1.77
C GLN A 106 -20.64 -4.54 -2.37
N GLU A 107 -20.54 -5.85 -2.56
CA GLU A 107 -19.40 -6.51 -3.20
C GLU A 107 -19.13 -5.93 -4.59
N ALA A 108 -20.17 -5.82 -5.43
CA ALA A 108 -20.05 -5.24 -6.77
C ALA A 108 -19.61 -3.76 -6.73
N SER A 109 -20.16 -2.98 -5.81
CA SER A 109 -19.83 -1.55 -5.67
C SER A 109 -18.38 -1.34 -5.21
N GLU A 110 -17.93 -2.09 -4.21
CA GLU A 110 -16.55 -2.00 -3.73
C GLU A 110 -15.55 -2.51 -4.77
N ALA A 111 -15.86 -3.62 -5.44
CA ALA A 111 -15.03 -4.11 -6.55
C ALA A 111 -14.91 -3.06 -7.66
N PHE A 112 -16.02 -2.42 -8.06
CA PHE A 112 -16.00 -1.35 -9.06
C PHE A 112 -15.11 -0.18 -8.62
N LEU A 113 -15.25 0.29 -7.38
CA LEU A 113 -14.47 1.40 -6.85
C LEU A 113 -12.98 1.09 -6.77
N VAL A 114 -12.59 -0.12 -6.36
CA VAL A 114 -11.18 -0.55 -6.32
C VAL A 114 -10.56 -0.50 -7.71
N HIS A 115 -11.20 -1.12 -8.72
CA HIS A 115 -10.72 -1.09 -10.09
C HIS A 115 -10.65 0.34 -10.66
N LEU A 116 -11.61 1.20 -10.32
CA LEU A 116 -11.58 2.61 -10.72
C LEU A 116 -10.40 3.35 -10.07
N PHE A 117 -10.07 3.07 -8.81
CA PHE A 117 -8.92 3.67 -8.13
C PHE A 117 -7.58 3.17 -8.69
N GLU A 118 -7.49 1.93 -9.17
CA GLU A 118 -6.31 1.42 -9.87
C GLU A 118 -6.02 2.23 -11.14
N ASP A 119 -7.02 2.45 -11.99
CA ASP A 119 -6.88 3.26 -13.21
C ASP A 119 -6.60 4.73 -12.89
N THR A 120 -7.28 5.26 -11.86
CA THR A 120 -7.07 6.63 -11.38
C THR A 120 -5.61 6.82 -10.92
N ASN A 121 -5.05 5.81 -10.24
CA ASN A 121 -3.67 5.82 -9.80
C ASN A 121 -2.70 5.79 -10.99
N LEU A 122 -2.98 5.00 -12.04
CA LEU A 122 -2.20 5.02 -13.29
C LEU A 122 -2.24 6.41 -13.96
N CYS A 123 -3.39 7.08 -13.96
CA CYS A 123 -3.51 8.45 -14.48
C CYS A 123 -2.68 9.46 -13.66
N ALA A 124 -2.68 9.34 -12.33
CA ALA A 124 -1.87 10.19 -11.47
C ALA A 124 -0.36 9.99 -11.71
N ILE A 125 0.09 8.73 -11.83
CA ILE A 125 1.48 8.37 -12.13
C ILE A 125 1.89 8.87 -13.51
N HIS A 126 1.02 8.73 -14.52
CA HIS A 126 1.26 9.27 -15.86
C HIS A 126 1.50 10.79 -15.83
N ALA A 127 0.80 11.51 -14.95
CA ALA A 127 1.00 12.93 -14.70
C ALA A 127 2.12 13.27 -13.69
N LYS A 128 3.02 12.33 -13.38
CA LYS A 128 4.16 12.47 -12.45
C LYS A 128 3.76 12.88 -11.01
N ARG A 129 2.59 12.43 -10.54
CA ARG A 129 2.09 12.65 -9.17
C ARG A 129 1.92 11.33 -8.44
N VAL A 130 1.90 11.42 -7.10
CA VAL A 130 1.59 10.30 -6.19
C VAL A 130 0.21 10.47 -5.54
N THR A 131 -0.32 11.68 -5.53
CA THR A 131 -1.66 11.99 -5.01
C THR A 131 -2.67 11.99 -6.15
N ILE A 132 -3.69 11.13 -6.05
CA ILE A 132 -4.83 11.10 -6.97
C ILE A 132 -5.70 12.36 -6.80
N MET A 133 -6.30 12.81 -7.90
CA MET A 133 -7.15 14.00 -7.97
C MET A 133 -8.43 13.71 -8.73
N GLN A 134 -9.44 14.57 -8.60
CA GLN A 134 -10.72 14.43 -9.31
C GLN A 134 -10.56 14.31 -10.83
N LYS A 135 -9.61 15.05 -11.42
CA LYS A 135 -9.30 14.97 -12.86
C LYS A 135 -8.80 13.58 -13.31
N ASP A 136 -8.14 12.85 -12.42
CA ASP A 136 -7.64 11.50 -12.70
C ASP A 136 -8.81 10.51 -12.78
N ILE A 137 -9.79 10.65 -11.87
CA ILE A 137 -11.02 9.86 -11.88
C ILE A 137 -11.85 10.17 -13.13
N GLN A 138 -12.02 11.46 -13.45
CA GLN A 138 -12.75 11.89 -14.64
C GLN A 138 -12.10 11.35 -15.92
N LEU A 139 -10.77 11.38 -16.01
CA LEU A 139 -10.02 10.83 -17.14
C LEU A 139 -10.19 9.30 -17.22
N ALA A 140 -10.02 8.58 -16.11
CA ALA A 140 -10.21 7.13 -16.07
C ALA A 140 -11.62 6.72 -16.52
N ARG A 141 -12.66 7.38 -15.99
CA ARG A 141 -14.06 7.15 -16.40
C ARG A 141 -14.29 7.46 -17.88
N ARG A 142 -13.68 8.54 -18.40
CA ARG A 142 -13.79 8.93 -19.81
C ARG A 142 -13.17 7.88 -20.74
N ILE A 143 -12.01 7.34 -20.37
CA ILE A 143 -11.31 6.32 -21.17
C ILE A 143 -12.05 4.97 -21.12
N ARG A 144 -12.59 4.58 -19.97
CA ARG A 144 -13.42 3.37 -19.83
C ARG A 144 -14.72 3.40 -20.65
N GLY A 145 -15.17 4.58 -21.07
CA GLY A 145 -16.38 4.75 -21.88
C GLY A 145 -17.68 4.49 -21.10
N ALA A 146 -18.80 4.47 -21.83
CA ALA A 146 -20.15 4.34 -21.26
C ALA A 146 -20.34 3.04 -20.45
N TRP A 147 -19.60 1.98 -20.78
CA TRP A 147 -19.77 0.66 -20.17
C TRP A 147 -18.92 0.42 -18.92
N GLY A 148 -17.82 1.17 -18.74
CA GLY A 148 -16.91 1.00 -17.61
C GLY A 148 -16.76 2.23 -16.71
N GLY A 149 -17.33 3.37 -17.08
CA GLY A 149 -17.16 4.64 -16.37
C GLY A 149 -18.44 5.39 -16.05
N LEU A 150 -19.55 5.19 -16.76
CA LEU A 150 -20.83 5.88 -16.52
C LEU A 150 -21.86 4.83 -16.10
N GLY A 151 -21.89 4.55 -14.79
CA GLY A 151 -23.09 3.99 -14.16
C GLY A 151 -24.20 5.05 -14.12
#